data_AF-A0A318VHX6-F1
#
_entry.id   AF-A0A318VHX6-F1
#
_cell.length_a   1.000
_cell.length_b   1.000
_cell.length_c   1.000
_cell.angle_alpha   90.00
_cell.angle_beta   90.00
_cell.angle_gamma   90.00
#
_symmetry.space_group_name_H-M   'P 1'
#
loop_
_entity.id
_entity.type
_entity.pdbx_description
1 polymer ?
#
loop_
_entity_poly.entity_id
_entity_poly.type
_entity_poly.pdbx_seq_one_letter_code
_entity_poly.pdbx_strand_id
1 'polypeptide(L)'
;MILAEKIYSFFCQYKDEIDLPWFSGFPKNCCEGASVFLGKAIKEAIPNSNIFYVKGESLDGDSHHWIEVNDSVIDITIEQFEGISSPVYSVVNHPLSNKFKIIQKIDINTAFKEYDGTNDTYKNTLLVNLNYLLNEK
;
A
#
# COMPACT_ATOMS: atom_id res chain seq x y z
N MET A 1 11.28 -8.65 3.43
CA MET A 1 9.91 -9.10 3.80
C MET A 1 9.25 -9.55 2.50
N ILE A 2 9.33 -10.85 2.22
CA ILE A 2 9.14 -11.41 0.87
C ILE A 2 7.76 -11.06 0.26
N LEU A 3 6.72 -10.94 1.10
CA LEU A 3 5.36 -10.75 0.63
C LEU A 3 5.13 -9.39 -0.05
N ALA A 4 5.61 -8.30 0.54
CA ALA A 4 5.47 -6.98 -0.07
C ALA A 4 6.38 -6.78 -1.28
N GLU A 5 7.52 -7.46 -1.32
CA GLU A 5 8.39 -7.48 -2.50
C GLU A 5 7.67 -8.16 -3.69
N LYS A 6 6.98 -9.29 -3.44
CA LYS A 6 6.11 -9.94 -4.43
C LYS A 6 4.98 -9.03 -4.90
N ILE A 7 4.26 -8.38 -3.97
CA ILE A 7 3.15 -7.47 -4.30
C ILE A 7 3.64 -6.25 -5.09
N TYR A 8 4.77 -5.66 -4.69
CA TYR A 8 5.41 -4.58 -5.44
C TYR A 8 5.72 -5.02 -6.87
N SER A 9 6.32 -6.20 -7.03
CA SER A 9 6.67 -6.74 -8.36
C SER A 9 5.43 -6.97 -9.23
N PHE A 10 4.35 -7.48 -8.63
CA PHE A 10 3.05 -7.60 -9.30
C PHE A 10 2.52 -6.22 -9.73
N PHE A 11 2.52 -5.23 -8.84
CA PHE A 11 2.09 -3.88 -9.20
C PHE A 11 2.94 -3.28 -10.31
N CYS A 12 4.26 -3.43 -10.31
CA CYS A 12 5.11 -2.99 -11.41
C CYS A 12 4.77 -3.67 -12.74
N GLN A 13 4.51 -4.98 -12.71
CA GLN A 13 4.26 -5.77 -13.93
C GLN A 13 2.87 -5.49 -14.51
N TYR A 14 1.85 -5.36 -13.66
CA TYR A 14 0.45 -5.30 -14.07
C TYR A 14 -0.17 -3.91 -13.91
N LYS A 15 0.64 -2.86 -13.67
CA LYS A 15 0.16 -1.48 -13.45
C LYS A 15 -0.81 -0.97 -14.51
N ASP A 16 -0.65 -1.39 -15.76
CA ASP A 16 -1.49 -0.93 -16.88
C ASP A 16 -2.80 -1.72 -16.99
N GLU A 17 -2.91 -2.85 -16.29
CA GLU A 17 -4.12 -3.70 -16.20
C GLU A 17 -4.90 -3.46 -14.89
N ILE A 18 -4.27 -2.78 -13.93
CA ILE A 18 -4.89 -2.45 -12.64
C ILE A 18 -5.74 -1.19 -12.79
N ASP A 19 -7.06 -1.37 -12.77
CA ASP A 19 -8.09 -0.32 -12.84
C ASP A 19 -8.34 0.31 -11.46
N LEU A 20 -7.26 0.86 -10.91
CA LEU A 20 -7.28 1.75 -9.74
C LEU A 20 -6.86 3.16 -10.16
N PRO A 21 -7.27 4.20 -9.41
CA PRO A 21 -6.85 5.56 -9.67
C PRO A 21 -5.32 5.68 -9.77
N TRP A 22 -4.89 6.10 -10.95
CA TRP A 22 -3.55 6.54 -11.34
C TRP A 22 -2.51 5.41 -11.31
N PHE A 23 -2.99 4.16 -11.27
CA PHE A 23 -2.15 3.00 -11.06
C PHE A 23 -1.21 2.69 -12.24
N SER A 24 -1.57 3.05 -13.47
CA SER A 24 -0.67 2.95 -14.64
C SER A 24 0.64 3.75 -14.47
N GLY A 25 0.63 4.74 -13.57
CA GLY A 25 1.78 5.54 -13.17
C GLY A 25 2.59 4.96 -12.01
N PHE A 26 2.29 3.75 -11.52
CA PHE A 26 2.94 3.13 -10.37
C PHE A 26 4.48 3.27 -10.44
N PRO A 27 5.14 3.76 -9.37
CA PRO A 27 4.62 4.03 -8.02
C PRO A 27 4.02 5.44 -7.79
N LYS A 28 3.84 6.28 -8.81
CA LYS A 28 3.45 7.69 -8.65
C LYS A 28 1.95 7.88 -8.49
N ASN A 29 1.53 8.69 -7.51
CA ASN A 29 0.16 9.13 -7.25
C ASN A 29 -0.87 8.02 -6.95
N CYS A 30 -0.44 6.76 -6.85
CA CYS A 30 -1.30 5.60 -6.58
C CYS A 30 -1.17 5.07 -5.14
N CYS A 31 -0.49 5.82 -4.26
CA CYS A 31 -0.12 5.39 -2.90
C CYS A 31 -1.32 4.94 -2.04
N GLU A 32 -2.47 5.58 -2.20
CA GLU A 32 -3.70 5.24 -1.46
C GLU A 32 -4.17 3.82 -1.81
N GLY A 33 -4.50 3.57 -3.08
CA GLY A 33 -4.92 2.25 -3.54
C GLY A 33 -3.83 1.20 -3.30
N ALA A 34 -2.58 1.50 -3.63
CA ALA A 34 -1.47 0.58 -3.41
C ALA A 34 -1.34 0.15 -1.95
N SER A 35 -1.47 1.08 -1.00
CA SER A 35 -1.39 0.79 0.45
C SER A 35 -2.58 -0.03 0.94
N VAL A 36 -3.79 0.28 0.49
CA VAL A 36 -5.00 -0.48 0.85
C VAL A 36 -4.88 -1.94 0.41
N PHE A 37 -4.53 -2.19 -0.85
CA PHE A 37 -4.43 -3.55 -1.38
C PHE A 37 -3.22 -4.31 -0.86
N LEU A 38 -2.07 -3.64 -0.69
CA LEU A 38 -0.90 -4.22 -0.04
C LEU A 38 -1.24 -4.70 1.37
N GLY A 39 -1.80 -3.83 2.21
CA GLY A 39 -2.12 -4.18 3.58
C GLY A 39 -3.16 -5.28 3.67
N LYS A 40 -4.20 -5.23 2.82
CA LYS A 40 -5.26 -6.24 2.82
C LYS A 40 -4.74 -7.62 2.40
N ALA A 41 -3.92 -7.69 1.35
CA ALA A 41 -3.30 -8.95 0.92
C ALA A 41 -2.36 -9.54 1.98
N ILE A 42 -1.56 -8.70 2.66
CA ILE A 42 -0.73 -9.15 3.79
C ILE A 42 -1.60 -9.66 4.95
N LYS A 43 -2.71 -8.98 5.26
CA LYS A 43 -3.63 -9.39 6.33
C LYS A 43 -4.23 -10.77 6.06
N GLU A 44 -4.53 -11.08 4.80
CA GLU A 44 -5.09 -12.39 4.43
C GLU A 44 -4.06 -13.50 4.44
N ALA A 45 -2.83 -13.20 4.02
CA ALA A 45 -1.72 -14.15 4.14
C ALA A 45 -1.27 -14.38 5.59
N ILE A 46 -1.40 -13.37 6.46
CA ILE A 46 -0.96 -13.41 7.86
C ILE A 46 -2.10 -12.89 8.78
N PRO A 47 -3.13 -13.70 9.06
CA PRO A 47 -4.34 -13.25 9.76
C PRO A 47 -4.11 -12.61 11.14
N ASN A 48 -3.04 -13.01 11.85
CA ASN A 48 -2.72 -12.52 13.18
C ASN A 48 -1.90 -11.21 13.20
N SER A 49 -1.55 -10.66 12.04
CA SER A 49 -0.81 -9.40 11.97
C SER A 49 -1.70 -8.21 12.32
N ASN A 50 -1.16 -7.23 13.06
CA ASN A 50 -1.80 -5.93 13.22
C ASN A 50 -1.39 -5.03 12.07
N ILE A 51 -2.33 -4.63 11.22
CA ILE A 51 -2.01 -3.81 10.04
C ILE A 51 -2.87 -2.55 10.06
N PHE A 52 -2.21 -1.42 9.99
CA PHE A 52 -2.85 -0.12 9.89
C PHE A 52 -2.57 0.52 8.55
N TYR A 53 -3.61 1.06 7.94
CA TYR A 53 -3.49 2.04 6.88
C TYR A 53 -3.20 3.40 7.50
N VAL A 54 -2.21 4.11 6.97
CA VAL A 54 -1.77 5.40 7.48
C VAL A 54 -1.84 6.44 6.38
N LYS A 55 -2.44 7.59 6.69
CA LYS A 55 -2.41 8.80 5.88
C LYS A 55 -1.55 9.85 6.57
N GLY A 56 -0.52 10.30 5.87
CA GLY A 56 0.26 11.47 6.23
C GLY A 56 -0.06 12.66 5.34
N GLU A 57 0.05 13.85 5.88
CA GLU A 57 -0.17 15.12 5.18
C GLU A 57 1.05 16.03 5.32
N SER A 58 1.43 16.70 4.23
CA SER A 58 2.51 17.70 4.22
C SER A 58 1.98 19.09 4.60
N LEU A 59 2.89 20.03 4.87
CA LEU A 59 2.51 21.43 5.10
C LEU A 59 1.85 22.08 3.87
N ASP A 60 2.13 21.56 2.68
CA ASP A 60 1.59 22.04 1.41
C ASP A 60 0.23 21.39 1.07
N GLY A 61 -0.29 20.50 1.93
CA GLY A 61 -1.56 19.79 1.75
C GLY A 61 -1.48 18.52 0.91
N ASP A 62 -0.27 18.08 0.54
CA ASP A 62 -0.09 16.81 -0.17
C ASP A 62 -0.32 15.64 0.80
N SER A 63 -1.08 14.63 0.34
CA SER A 63 -1.29 13.40 1.09
C SER A 63 -0.36 12.29 0.59
N HIS A 64 0.14 11.48 1.52
CA HIS A 64 0.88 10.26 1.23
C HIS A 64 0.39 9.11 2.11
N HIS A 65 0.38 7.90 1.57
CA HIS A 65 -0.23 6.75 2.22
C HIS A 65 0.75 5.58 2.26
N TRP A 66 0.76 4.88 3.39
CA TRP A 66 1.57 3.69 3.61
C TRP A 66 0.84 2.75 4.56
N ILE A 67 1.47 1.61 4.89
CA ILE A 67 0.97 0.73 5.93
C ILE A 67 1.99 0.54 7.05
N GLU A 68 1.47 0.29 8.24
CA GLU A 68 2.24 -0.17 9.39
C GLU A 68 1.80 -1.58 9.75
N VAL A 69 2.74 -2.52 9.73
CA VAL A 69 2.53 -3.93 10.07
C VAL A 69 3.26 -4.22 11.38
N ASN A 70 2.49 -4.48 12.43
CA ASN A 70 2.94 -4.52 13.82
C ASN A 70 3.63 -3.19 14.17
N ASP A 71 4.96 -3.20 14.31
CA ASP A 71 5.78 -2.02 14.65
C ASP A 71 6.72 -1.62 13.50
N SER A 72 6.44 -2.07 12.26
CA SER A 72 7.25 -1.76 11.07
C SER A 72 6.44 -1.03 10.01
N VAL A 73 7.05 -0.01 9.41
CA VAL A 73 6.55 0.71 8.25
C VAL A 73 6.89 -0.04 6.97
N ILE A 74 5.92 -0.07 6.06
CA ILE A 74 6.06 -0.55 4.69
C ILE A 74 5.49 0.50 3.76
N ASP A 75 6.29 0.97 2.83
CA ASP A 75 5.89 1.94 1.81
C ASP A 75 6.51 1.56 0.47
N ILE A 76 5.67 0.97 -0.37
CA ILE A 76 6.06 0.49 -1.71
C ILE A 76 5.93 1.58 -2.78
N THR A 77 5.50 2.78 -2.40
CA THR A 77 5.32 3.93 -3.30
C THR A 77 6.23 5.10 -2.98
N ILE A 78 7.09 4.96 -1.96
CA ILE A 78 8.01 6.00 -1.50
C ILE A 78 8.95 6.54 -2.60
N GLU A 79 9.23 5.72 -3.62
CA GLU A 79 10.07 6.06 -4.77
C GLU A 79 9.45 7.17 -5.65
N GLN A 80 8.19 7.53 -5.43
CA GLN A 80 7.59 8.70 -6.07
C GLN A 80 8.25 10.02 -5.64
N PHE A 81 8.96 10.02 -4.51
CA PHE A 81 9.63 11.21 -3.97
C PHE A 81 11.11 11.26 -4.36
N GLU A 82 11.59 12.48 -4.62
CA GLU A 82 12.97 12.73 -5.01
C GLU A 82 13.97 12.24 -3.96
N GLY A 83 15.06 11.63 -4.44
CA GLY A 83 16.14 11.13 -3.58
C GLY A 83 15.91 9.74 -2.98
N ILE A 84 14.78 9.07 -3.30
CA ILE A 84 14.49 7.71 -2.84
C ILE A 84 14.37 6.78 -4.05
N SER A 85 15.20 5.73 -4.08
CA SER A 85 15.37 4.84 -5.24
C SER A 85 14.95 3.40 -4.98
N SER A 86 14.33 3.12 -3.83
CA SER A 86 13.87 1.79 -3.49
C SER A 86 12.67 1.84 -2.54
N PRO A 87 11.76 0.86 -2.63
CA PRO A 87 10.69 0.67 -1.64
C PRO A 87 11.21 0.49 -0.22
N VAL A 88 10.36 0.78 0.75
CA VAL A 88 10.60 0.50 2.16
C VAL A 88 9.80 -0.74 2.55
N TYR A 89 10.50 -1.79 3.00
CA TYR A 89 9.87 -3.05 3.38
C TYR A 89 9.89 -3.35 4.88
N SER A 90 10.70 -2.65 5.67
CA SER A 90 10.67 -2.75 7.14
C SER A 90 11.59 -1.71 7.72
N VAL A 91 11.00 -0.67 8.32
CA VAL A 91 11.72 0.31 9.14
C VAL A 91 10.87 0.70 10.33
N VAL A 92 11.49 1.13 11.42
CA VAL A 92 10.75 1.57 12.62
C VAL A 92 10.10 2.94 12.40
N ASN A 93 10.80 3.85 11.71
CA ASN A 93 10.33 5.21 11.45
C ASN A 93 10.20 5.44 9.95
N HIS A 94 9.07 6.02 9.52
CA HIS A 94 8.86 6.37 8.12
C HIS A 94 9.94 7.38 7.66
N PRO A 95 10.66 7.14 6.55
CA PRO A 95 11.76 8.03 6.11
C PRO A 95 11.30 9.47 5.84
N LEU A 96 10.04 9.64 5.47
CA LEU A 96 9.42 10.94 5.21
C LEU A 96 8.59 11.50 6.39
N SER A 97 8.78 10.99 7.61
CA SER A 97 8.03 11.44 8.81
C SER A 97 8.23 12.92 9.17
N ASN A 98 9.29 13.54 8.66
CA ASN A 98 9.50 14.99 8.77
C ASN A 98 8.63 15.78 7.78
N LYS A 99 8.36 15.22 6.60
CA LYS A 99 7.57 15.84 5.54
C LYS A 99 6.07 15.57 5.70
N PHE A 100 5.69 14.32 5.97
CA PHE A 100 4.29 13.90 6.12
C PHE A 100 3.99 13.61 7.59
N LYS A 101 3.13 14.42 8.20
CA LYS A 101 2.62 14.20 9.56
C LYS A 101 1.40 13.31 9.50
N ILE A 102 1.36 12.29 10.36
CA ILE A 102 0.24 11.34 10.41
C ILE A 102 -1.01 12.09 10.88
N ILE A 103 -2.05 12.06 10.04
CA ILE A 103 -3.36 12.64 10.34
C ILE A 103 -4.45 11.58 10.50
N GLN A 104 -4.24 10.37 9.98
CA GLN A 104 -5.16 9.25 10.11
C GLN A 104 -4.40 7.94 10.19
N LYS A 105 -4.85 7.06 11.08
CA LYS A 105 -4.38 5.69 11.22
C LYS A 105 -5.57 4.80 11.56
N ILE A 106 -5.90 3.86 10.67
CA ILE A 106 -7.09 3.00 10.81
C ILE A 106 -6.75 1.53 10.51
N ASP A 107 -7.53 0.60 11.05
CA ASP A 107 -7.37 -0.84 10.74
C ASP A 107 -7.53 -1.09 9.24
N ILE A 108 -6.70 -1.99 8.71
CA ILE A 108 -6.66 -2.25 7.27
C ILE A 108 -7.98 -2.82 6.71
N ASN A 109 -8.75 -3.57 7.50
CA ASN A 109 -10.04 -4.09 7.02
C ASN A 109 -11.07 -2.97 6.93
N THR A 110 -11.02 -2.00 7.86
CA THR A 110 -11.82 -0.78 7.78
C THR A 110 -11.43 0.03 6.55
N ALA A 111 -10.14 0.29 6.35
CA ALA A 111 -9.66 1.01 5.17
C ALA A 111 -10.06 0.33 3.85
N PHE A 112 -9.92 -1.00 3.75
CA PHE A 112 -10.33 -1.75 2.56
C PHE A 112 -11.84 -1.69 2.32
N LYS A 113 -12.64 -1.75 3.39
CA LYS A 113 -14.09 -1.63 3.29
C LYS A 113 -14.49 -0.24 2.79
N GLU A 114 -13.88 0.80 3.35
CA GLU A 114 -14.20 2.20 3.08
C GLU A 114 -13.60 2.73 1.76
N TYR A 115 -12.58 2.06 1.22
CA TYR A 115 -11.96 2.43 -0.05
C TYR A 115 -12.97 2.43 -1.20
N ASP A 116 -13.12 3.58 -1.83
CA ASP A 116 -14.10 3.91 -2.87
C ASP A 116 -13.47 4.22 -4.24
N GLY A 117 -12.15 4.03 -4.37
CA GLY A 117 -11.43 4.27 -5.63
C GLY A 117 -11.82 3.32 -6.78
N THR A 118 -12.62 2.29 -6.51
CA THR A 118 -13.21 1.38 -7.51
C THR A 118 -14.44 0.67 -6.93
N ASN A 119 -15.12 -0.15 -7.73
CA ASN A 119 -16.29 -0.91 -7.27
C ASN A 119 -15.90 -2.19 -6.49
N ASP A 120 -16.83 -2.70 -5.67
CA ASP A 120 -16.58 -3.86 -4.82
C ASP A 120 -16.25 -5.14 -5.59
N THR A 121 -16.81 -5.33 -6.80
CA THR A 121 -16.49 -6.50 -7.64
C THR A 121 -15.01 -6.49 -8.04
N TYR A 122 -14.52 -5.33 -8.48
CA TYR A 122 -13.13 -5.17 -8.87
C TYR A 122 -12.19 -5.26 -7.65
N LYS A 123 -12.54 -4.63 -6.51
CA LYS A 123 -11.79 -4.74 -5.24
C LYS A 123 -11.55 -6.20 -4.86
N ASN A 124 -12.62 -7.00 -4.84
CA ASN A 124 -12.50 -8.40 -4.44
C ASN A 124 -11.73 -9.22 -5.49
N THR A 125 -11.90 -8.95 -6.78
CA THR A 125 -11.18 -9.66 -7.85
C THR A 125 -9.67 -9.39 -7.78
N LEU A 126 -9.26 -8.13 -7.63
CA LEU A 126 -7.85 -7.77 -7.52
C LEU A 126 -7.22 -8.41 -6.27
N LEU A 127 -7.93 -8.42 -5.15
CA LEU A 127 -7.47 -9.06 -3.93
C LEU A 127 -7.29 -10.59 -4.10
N VAL A 128 -8.22 -11.26 -4.79
CA VAL A 128 -8.09 -12.69 -5.13
C VAL A 128 -6.86 -12.94 -6.00
N ASN A 129 -6.63 -12.12 -7.02
CA ASN A 129 -5.47 -12.24 -7.90
C ASN A 129 -4.16 -12.07 -7.13
N LEU A 130 -4.10 -11.08 -6.23
CA LEU A 130 -2.96 -10.89 -5.33
C LEU A 130 -2.73 -12.14 -4.47
N ASN A 131 -3.76 -12.65 -3.81
CA ASN A 131 -3.62 -13.84 -2.97
C ASN A 131 -3.20 -15.08 -3.74
N TYR A 132 -3.69 -15.26 -4.96
CA TYR A 132 -3.28 -16.37 -5.81
C TYR A 132 -1.76 -16.35 -6.02
N LEU A 133 -1.19 -15.19 -6.37
CA LEU A 133 0.25 -15.00 -6.55
C LEU A 133 1.08 -15.20 -5.27
N LEU A 134 0.51 -14.84 -4.12
CA LEU A 134 1.20 -15.02 -2.85
C LEU A 134 1.27 -16.49 -2.43
N ASN A 135 0.31 -17.31 -2.89
CA ASN A 135 0.20 -18.73 -2.57
C ASN A 135 0.81 -19.67 -3.62
N GLU A 136 1.17 -19.17 -4.81
CA GLU A 136 1.99 -19.94 -5.75
C GLU A 136 3.39 -20.19 -5.13
N LYS A 137 3.71 -21.49 -4.99
CA LYS A 137 4.94 -22.02 -4.39
C LYS A 137 6.11 -21.99 -5.36
#